data_AF-A0A7J8XEJ2-F1
#
_entry.id   AF-A0A7J8XEJ2-F1
#
_cell.length_a   1.000
_cell.length_b   1.000
_cell.length_c   1.000
_cell.angle_alpha   90.00
_cell.angle_beta   90.00
_cell.angle_gamma   90.00
#
_symmetry.space_group_name_H-M   'P 1'
#
loop_
_entity.id
_entity.type
_entity.pdbx_description
1 polymer ?
#
loop_
_entity_poly.entity_id
_entity_poly.type
_entity_poly.pdbx_seq_one_letter_code
_entity_poly.pdbx_strand_id
1 'polypeptide(L)' 'MMSLILSGVAAGTAIGFVGRYGNSHAGWSEICDRLKKYCDKVTASMVLSYLSVICLVVLTVISASKSRQIMV' A
#
# COMPACT_ATOMS: atom_id res chain seq x y z
N MET A 1 7.87 -9.41 9.23
CA MET A 1 7.94 -8.67 7.95
C MET A 1 6.57 -8.21 7.45
N MET A 2 5.55 -9.08 7.42
CA MET A 2 4.20 -8.75 6.92
C MET A 2 3.58 -7.47 7.52
N SER A 3 3.66 -7.31 8.84
CA SER A 3 3.13 -6.15 9.57
C SER A 3 3.82 -4.83 9.18
N LEU A 4 5.14 -4.86 8.95
CA LEU A 4 5.91 -3.68 8.53
C LEU A 4 5.47 -3.20 7.14
N ILE A 5 5.33 -4.11 6.18
CA ILE A 5 4.95 -3.75 4.81
C ILE A 5 3.54 -3.16 4.80
N LEU A 6 2.60 -3.77 5.53
CA LEU A 6 1.24 -3.25 5.65
C LEU A 6 1.21 -1.83 6.24
N SER A 7 2.02 -1.56 7.28
CA SER A 7 2.10 -0.23 7.89
C SER A 7 2.64 0.83 6.92
N GLY A 8 3.64 0.48 6.10
CA GLY A 8 4.22 1.41 5.12
C GLY A 8 3.24 1.75 3.99
N VAL A 9 2.53 0.74 3.46
CA VAL A 9 1.53 0.95 2.41
C VAL A 9 0.33 1.76 2.96
N ALA A 10 -0.10 1.50 4.20
CA ALA A 10 -1.16 2.27 4.85
C ALA A 10 -0.76 3.75 5.07
N ALA A 11 0.44 4.00 5.59
CA ALA A 11 0.95 5.36 5.78
C ALA A 11 1.06 6.11 4.45
N GLY A 12 1.61 5.46 3.42
CA GLY A 12 1.73 6.07 2.09
C GLY A 12 0.36 6.31 1.43
N THR A 13 -0.64 5.47 1.69
CA THR A 13 -2.02 5.69 1.22
C THR A 13 -2.66 6.88 1.92
N ALA A 14 -2.45 7.04 3.24
CA ALA A 14 -2.96 8.19 3.98
C ALA A 14 -2.37 9.50 3.43
N ILE A 15 -1.05 9.58 3.26
CA ILE A 15 -0.40 10.77 2.69
C ILE A 15 -0.78 10.97 1.22
N GLY A 16 -0.93 9.90 0.44
CA GLY A 16 -1.40 9.97 -0.94
C GLY A 16 -2.83 10.50 -1.05
N PHE A 17 -3.71 10.14 -0.11
CA PHE A 17 -5.08 10.64 -0.05
C PHE A 17 -5.12 12.14 0.27
N VAL A 18 -4.39 12.58 1.30
CA VAL A 18 -4.28 14.01 1.64
C VAL A 18 -3.61 14.79 0.51
N GLY A 19 -2.63 14.22 -0.19
CA GLY A 19 -2.00 14.86 -1.35
C GLY A 19 -2.93 15.00 -2.57
N ARG A 20 -3.94 14.12 -2.70
CA ARG A 20 -4.88 14.12 -3.84
C ARG A 20 -6.11 14.99 -3.62
N TYR A 21 -6.71 14.92 -2.44
CA TYR A 21 -7.96 15.63 -2.09
C TYR A 21 -7.74 16.85 -1.19
N GLY A 22 -6.51 17.05 -0.70
CA GLY A 22 -6.21 18.10 0.26
C GLY A 22 -6.89 17.84 1.61
N ASN A 23 -6.64 18.74 2.56
CA ASN A 23 -7.43 18.81 3.78
C ASN A 23 -7.44 20.25 4.29
N SER A 24 -8.54 20.96 4.05
CA SER A 24 -8.69 22.36 4.47
C SER A 24 -8.60 22.55 5.98
N HIS A 25 -9.00 21.56 6.78
CA HIS A 25 -8.92 21.63 8.24
C HIS A 25 -7.47 21.63 8.74
N ALA A 26 -6.56 20.95 8.03
CA ALA A 26 -5.13 20.93 8.34
C ALA A 26 -4.32 21.94 7.51
N GLY A 27 -4.97 22.76 6.68
CA GLY A 27 -4.31 23.69 5.76
C GLY A 27 -3.54 23.01 4.61
N TRP A 28 -3.82 21.74 4.31
CA TRP A 28 -3.17 20.99 3.24
C TRP A 28 -3.85 21.25 1.89
N SER A 29 -3.07 21.72 0.92
CA SER A 29 -3.52 21.98 -0.45
C SER A 29 -3.31 20.76 -1.36
N GLU A 30 -4.15 20.64 -2.39
CA GLU A 30 -4.13 19.54 -3.36
C GLU A 30 -2.88 19.61 -4.25
N ILE A 31 -1.85 18.85 -3.89
CA ILE A 31 -0.59 18.79 -4.65
C ILE A 31 -0.79 18.10 -6.01
N CYS A 32 -1.69 17.11 -6.05
CA CYS A 32 -1.97 16.36 -7.28
C CYS A 32 -2.72 17.16 -8.35
N ASP A 33 -3.27 18.33 -8.04
CA ASP A 33 -3.94 19.19 -9.03
C ASP A 33 -2.93 19.75 -10.05
N ARG A 34 -1.78 20.26 -9.57
CA ARG A 34 -0.68 20.75 -10.42
C ARG A 34 0.15 19.66 -11.09
N LEU A 35 0.27 18.48 -10.46
CA LEU A 35 1.20 17.41 -10.86
C LEU A 35 0.47 16.08 -11.16
N LYS A 36 -0.65 16.17 -11.86
CA LYS A 36 -1.57 15.06 -12.14
C LYS A 36 -0.87 13.80 -12.70
N LYS A 37 0.09 13.97 -13.61
CA LYS A 37 0.82 12.87 -14.26
C LYS A 37 1.75 12.11 -13.30
N TYR A 38 2.37 12.82 -12.35
CA TYR A 38 3.18 12.20 -11.29
C TYR A 38 2.31 11.48 -10.27
N CYS A 39 1.22 12.13 -9.85
CA CYS A 39 0.28 11.56 -8.89
C CYS A 39 -0.37 10.26 -9.40
N ASP A 40 -0.71 10.19 -10.68
CA ASP A 40 -1.25 8.99 -11.31
C ASP A 40 -0.23 7.84 -11.28
N LYS A 41 1.05 8.14 -11.58
CA LYS A 41 2.14 7.16 -11.50
C LYS A 41 2.38 6.66 -10.08
N VAL A 42 2.32 7.54 -9.07
CA VAL A 42 2.44 7.15 -7.65
C VAL A 42 1.26 6.27 -7.23
N THR A 43 0.04 6.62 -7.67
CA THR A 43 -1.17 5.82 -7.40
C THR A 43 -1.03 4.42 -7.99
N ALA A 44 -0.58 4.31 -9.24
CA ALA A 44 -0.32 3.02 -9.88
C ALA A 44 0.74 2.20 -9.12
N SER A 45 1.83 2.82 -8.66
CA SER A 45 2.84 2.15 -7.82
C SER A 45 2.31 1.66 -6.48
N MET A 46 1.41 2.43 -5.84
CA MET A 46 0.73 2.02 -4.61
C MET A 46 -0.17 0.81 -4.84
N VAL A 47 -0.94 0.79 -5.93
CA VAL A 47 -1.78 -0.36 -6.30
C VAL A 47 -0.92 -1.62 -6.51
N LEU A 48 0.22 -1.49 -7.19
CA LEU A 48 1.18 -2.60 -7.34
C LEU A 48 1.74 -3.09 -6.00
N SER A 49 1.96 -2.17 -5.06
CA SER A 49 2.42 -2.51 -3.70
C SER A 49 1.35 -3.26 -2.91
N TYR A 50 0.07 -2.91 -3.05
CA TYR A 50 -1.02 -3.70 -2.48
C TYR A 50 -1.10 -5.10 -3.10
N LEU A 51 -0.90 -5.21 -4.41
CA LEU A 51 -0.89 -6.51 -5.09
C LEU A 51 0.25 -7.39 -4.57
N SER A 52 1.45 -6.84 -4.35
CA SER A 52 2.58 -7.60 -3.80
C SER A 52 2.31 -8.07 -2.37
N VAL A 53 1.67 -7.24 -1.54
CA VAL A 53 1.23 -7.62 -0.19
C VAL A 53 0.26 -8.81 -0.24
N ILE A 54 -0.73 -8.80 -1.14
CA ILE A 54 -1.67 -9.92 -1.32
C ILE A 54 -0.92 -11.20 -1.72
N CYS A 55 -0.04 -11.12 -2.71
CA CYS A 55 0.78 -12.26 -3.14
C CYS A 55 1.61 -12.82 -1.98
N LEU A 56 2.24 -11.96 -1.18
CA LEU A 56 3.03 -12.38 -0.02
C LEU A 56 2.17 -13.09 1.03
N VAL A 57 0.94 -12.63 1.29
CA VAL A 57 0.01 -13.34 2.21
C VAL A 57 -0.28 -14.73 1.68
N VAL A 58 -0.68 -14.84 0.41
CA VAL A 58 -1.02 -16.13 -0.21
C VAL A 58 0.17 -17.10 -0.13
N LEU A 59 1.36 -16.65 -0.50
CA LEU A 59 2.59 -17.45 -0.41
C LEU A 59 2.91 -17.87 1.03
N THR A 60 2.72 -16.96 2.00
CA THR A 60 2.96 -17.26 3.42
C THR A 60 1.98 -18.31 3.94
N VAL A 61 0.70 -18.22 3.57
CA VAL A 61 -0.34 -19.20 3.96
C VAL A 61 -0.07 -20.56 3.32
N ILE A 62 0.30 -20.60 2.03
CA ILE A 62 0.67 -21.85 1.35
C ILE A 62 1.91 -22.46 2.01
N SER A 63 2.93 -21.67 2.29
CA SER A 63 4.14 -22.14 2.97
C SER A 63 3.84 -22.69 4.36
N ALA A 64 3.07 -21.96 5.17
CA ALA A 64 2.68 -22.38 6.51
C ALA A 64 1.80 -23.65 6.50
N SER A 65 0.86 -23.77 5.56
CA SER A 65 0.02 -24.97 5.43
C SER A 65 0.80 -26.18 4.95
N LYS A 66 1.71 -26.02 3.98
CA LYS A 66 2.62 -27.10 3.54
C LYS A 66 3.57 -27.51 4.65
N SER A 67 4.14 -26.57 5.39
CA SER A 67 5.03 -26.86 6.53
C SER A 67 4.29 -27.61 7.64
N ARG A 68 3.03 -27.26 7.92
CA ARG A 68 2.18 -27.98 8.89
C ARG A 68 1.88 -29.42 8.47
N GLN A 69 1.77 -29.71 7.18
CA GLN A 69 1.52 -31.06 6.65
C GLN A 69 2.76 -31.98 6.68
N ILE A 70 3.96 -31.41 6.79
CA ILE A 70 5.23 -32.16 6.86
C ILE A 70 5.57 -32.57 8.30
N MET A 71 4.88 -32.01 9.31
CA MET A 71 5.01 -32.42 10.69
C MET A 71 4.21 -33.71 10.95
N VAL A 72 4.74 -34.84 10.46
CA VAL A 72 4.43 -36.22 10.88
C VAL A 72 5.74 -36.99 10.96
#